data_AF-A0A148KL38-F1
#
_entry.id   AF-A0A148KL38-F1
#
_cell.length_a   1.000
_cell.length_b   1.000
_cell.length_c   1.000
_cell.angle_alpha   90.00
_cell.angle_beta   90.00
_cell.angle_gamma   90.00
#
_symmetry.space_group_name_H-M   'P 1'
#
loop_
_entity.id
_entity.type
_entity.pdbx_description
1 polymer ?
#
loop_
_entity_poly.entity_id
_entity_poly.type
_entity_poly.pdbx_seq_one_letter_code
_entity_poly.pdbx_strand_id
1 'polypeptide(L)'
;MSCAKPIDSDTFNWSIELLAFFLSDLSIEQDGQQLFLPLTSNDWQTTNLALLRFTKAQCADKKQQVLDDDVLAEQPFQSLQLAVPLALAETTQLRFTLGLPFDINHLNPLSQPSPLNMPSMFWSWRGGHKFLRLDMLGEQDAWNFHLGSTGCTSASAMRSPQTECVHANTLHFSLSKQQQGERLIVHLDKLLQGLELNGRNSCLMQSDKTSCQVLMSNLTDNGVFEWR
;
A
#
# COMPACT_ATOMS: atom_id res chain seq x y z
N MET A 1 10.79 9.09 4.29
CA MET A 1 11.51 7.83 4.04
C MET A 1 12.91 8.19 3.53
N SER A 2 13.98 7.67 4.12
CA SER A 2 15.34 7.85 3.56
C SER A 2 15.59 6.69 2.61
N CYS A 3 15.07 6.76 1.40
CA CYS A 3 15.02 5.63 0.46
C CYS A 3 16.38 5.19 -0.12
N ALA A 4 17.47 5.91 0.20
CA ALA A 4 18.79 5.73 -0.40
C ALA A 4 19.73 4.80 0.40
N LYS A 5 19.22 4.07 1.41
CA LYS A 5 20.00 3.00 2.03
C LYS A 5 19.54 1.66 1.44
N PRO A 6 20.44 0.87 0.83
CA PRO A 6 20.15 -0.51 0.50
C PRO A 6 19.53 -1.20 1.71
N ILE A 7 18.51 -2.02 1.48
CA ILE A 7 18.07 -2.97 2.51
C ILE A 7 19.16 -4.04 2.52
N ASP A 8 20.12 -3.88 3.43
CA ASP A 8 21.27 -4.76 3.57
C ASP A 8 20.75 -6.14 3.98
N SER A 9 20.70 -7.04 3.01
CA SER A 9 20.67 -8.47 3.26
C SER A 9 22.09 -8.97 3.06
N ASP A 10 22.57 -9.89 3.90
CA ASP A 10 23.98 -10.34 3.97
C ASP A 10 24.61 -10.84 2.65
N THR A 11 23.85 -10.86 1.53
CA THR A 11 24.30 -11.36 0.23
C THR A 11 23.88 -10.55 -1.01
N PHE A 12 22.93 -9.61 -0.96
CA PHE A 12 22.48 -8.86 -2.14
C PHE A 12 21.97 -7.44 -1.86
N ASN A 13 22.27 -6.51 -2.77
CA ASN A 13 21.71 -5.16 -2.81
C ASN A 13 20.32 -5.17 -3.47
N TRP A 14 19.27 -4.93 -2.69
CA TRP A 14 17.91 -4.76 -3.21
C TRP A 14 17.52 -3.29 -3.26
N SER A 15 16.89 -2.88 -4.36
CA SER A 15 16.35 -1.54 -4.56
C SER A 15 14.85 -1.59 -4.76
N ILE A 16 14.13 -0.58 -4.25
CA ILE A 16 12.69 -0.45 -4.44
C ILE A 16 12.45 0.18 -5.81
N GLU A 17 11.74 -0.52 -6.67
CA GLU A 17 11.23 0.03 -7.93
C GLU A 17 9.91 0.77 -7.69
N LEU A 18 9.00 0.13 -6.95
CA LEU A 18 7.70 0.69 -6.60
C LEU A 18 7.25 0.17 -5.23
N LEU A 19 6.81 1.08 -4.37
CA LEU A 19 5.93 0.79 -3.25
C LEU A 19 4.65 1.60 -3.45
N ALA A 20 3.51 0.93 -3.55
CA ALA A 20 2.20 1.56 -3.67
C ALA A 20 1.18 0.86 -2.78
N PHE A 21 0.33 1.60 -2.09
CA PHE A 21 -0.71 1.00 -1.25
C PHE A 21 -1.93 1.90 -1.05
N PHE A 22 -3.09 1.26 -0.94
CA PHE A 22 -4.36 1.93 -0.66
C PHE A 22 -4.56 2.09 0.85
N LEU A 23 -4.92 3.30 1.27
CA LEU A 23 -5.48 3.57 2.58
C LEU A 23 -6.96 3.94 2.40
N SER A 24 -7.85 3.27 3.11
CA SER A 24 -9.28 3.57 3.18
C SER A 24 -9.72 3.75 4.64
N ASP A 25 -10.96 4.22 4.84
CA ASP A 25 -11.58 4.37 6.17
C ASP A 25 -10.74 5.18 7.16
N LEU A 26 -10.11 6.26 6.67
CA LEU A 26 -9.25 7.11 7.48
C LEU A 26 -10.07 7.80 8.57
N SER A 27 -9.61 7.68 9.80
CA SER A 27 -10.19 8.37 10.95
C SER A 27 -9.13 8.69 11.98
N ILE A 28 -9.43 9.65 12.83
CA ILE A 28 -8.56 10.09 13.91
C ILE A 28 -9.29 10.00 15.25
N GLU A 29 -8.55 9.97 16.34
CA GLU A 29 -9.10 10.17 17.68
C GLU A 29 -8.74 11.55 18.20
N GLN A 30 -9.75 12.30 18.60
CA GLN A 30 -9.63 13.62 19.22
C GLN A 30 -10.62 13.68 20.38
N ASP A 31 -10.15 14.07 21.57
CA ASP A 31 -10.94 14.13 22.80
C ASP A 31 -11.72 12.83 23.12
N GLY A 32 -11.13 11.68 22.80
CA GLY A 32 -11.74 10.36 23.02
C GLY A 32 -12.85 10.00 22.03
N GLN A 33 -13.08 10.81 20.99
CA GLN A 33 -14.02 10.54 19.91
C GLN A 33 -13.29 10.15 18.63
N GLN A 34 -13.80 9.13 17.94
CA GLN A 34 -13.33 8.78 16.61
C GLN A 34 -14.03 9.67 15.57
N LEU A 35 -13.24 10.44 14.84
CA LEU A 35 -13.71 11.36 13.81
C LEU A 35 -13.25 10.88 12.45
N PHE A 36 -14.17 10.83 11.48
CA PHE A 36 -13.83 10.55 10.09
C PHE A 36 -12.90 11.64 9.54
N LEU A 37 -11.87 11.24 8.78
CA LEU A 37 -10.88 12.15 8.21
C LEU A 37 -11.09 12.26 6.69
N PRO A 38 -11.90 13.22 6.20
CA PRO A 38 -12.15 13.37 4.77
C PRO A 38 -10.93 13.91 4.03
N LEU A 39 -10.69 13.36 2.85
CA LEU A 39 -9.63 13.77 1.94
C LEU A 39 -10.18 14.64 0.80
N THR A 40 -9.34 15.48 0.19
CA THR A 40 -9.69 16.14 -1.07
C THR A 40 -9.71 15.13 -2.23
N SER A 41 -10.45 15.41 -3.30
CA SER A 41 -10.41 14.57 -4.50
C SER A 41 -9.35 15.08 -5.47
N ASN A 42 -8.45 14.19 -5.91
CA ASN A 42 -7.46 14.40 -6.96
C ASN A 42 -7.08 13.05 -7.60
N ASP A 43 -6.06 12.99 -8.45
CA ASP A 43 -5.67 11.76 -9.15
C ASP A 43 -5.24 10.60 -8.22
N TRP A 44 -4.89 10.90 -6.98
CA TRP A 44 -4.33 9.94 -6.02
C TRP A 44 -5.22 9.67 -4.81
N GLN A 45 -6.36 10.36 -4.69
CA GLN A 45 -7.27 10.20 -3.55
C GLN A 45 -8.69 10.65 -3.90
N THR A 46 -9.65 9.97 -3.28
CA THR A 46 -11.06 10.41 -3.19
C THR A 46 -11.33 10.82 -1.74
N THR A 47 -12.56 11.25 -1.42
CA THR A 47 -12.92 11.62 -0.04
C THR A 47 -12.62 10.55 1.01
N ASN A 48 -12.69 9.26 0.65
CA ASN A 48 -12.64 8.15 1.61
C ASN A 48 -11.43 7.21 1.44
N LEU A 49 -10.59 7.43 0.41
CA LEU A 49 -9.41 6.59 0.19
C LEU A 49 -8.30 7.34 -0.55
N ALA A 50 -7.07 6.90 -0.35
CA ALA A 50 -5.89 7.38 -1.05
C ALA A 50 -5.03 6.21 -1.55
N LEU A 51 -4.32 6.42 -2.65
CA LEU A 51 -3.24 5.57 -3.12
C LEU A 51 -1.91 6.30 -2.90
N LEU A 52 -1.14 5.85 -1.92
CA LEU A 52 0.22 6.36 -1.69
C LEU A 52 1.20 5.60 -2.58
N ARG A 53 2.19 6.31 -3.15
CA ARG A 53 3.16 5.78 -4.11
C ARG A 53 4.55 6.34 -3.89
N PHE A 54 5.53 5.44 -3.88
CA PHE A 54 6.95 5.69 -3.76
C PHE A 54 7.65 4.95 -4.91
N THR A 55 8.41 5.66 -5.75
CA THR A 55 9.10 5.07 -6.91
C THR A 55 10.61 5.29 -6.81
N LYS A 56 11.37 4.46 -7.52
CA LYS A 56 12.84 4.56 -7.61
C LYS A 56 13.35 5.96 -7.98
N ALA A 57 12.65 6.67 -8.87
CA ALA A 57 13.04 8.03 -9.27
C ALA A 57 13.08 9.02 -8.09
N GLN A 58 12.37 8.73 -6.99
CA GLN A 58 12.43 9.51 -5.74
C GLN A 58 13.53 9.03 -4.79
N CYS A 59 14.02 7.81 -5.00
CA CYS A 59 15.09 7.18 -4.24
C CYS A 59 16.48 7.48 -4.82
N ALA A 60 16.55 7.85 -6.11
CA ALA A 60 17.76 8.26 -6.79
C ALA A 60 18.16 9.70 -6.42
N ASP A 61 19.47 9.96 -6.30
CA ASP A 61 19.98 11.33 -6.25
C ASP A 61 19.45 12.12 -7.46
N LYS A 62 19.12 13.40 -7.26
CA LYS A 62 18.42 14.31 -8.21
C LYS A 62 19.15 14.59 -9.55
N LYS A 63 19.76 13.60 -10.20
CA LYS A 63 20.37 13.70 -11.51
C LYS A 63 19.75 12.64 -12.41
N GLN A 64 19.03 13.12 -13.41
CA GLN A 64 18.35 12.38 -14.49
C GLN A 64 16.92 11.93 -14.15
N GLN A 65 16.00 12.89 -14.22
CA GLN A 65 14.65 12.61 -14.71
C GLN A 65 14.68 12.84 -16.22
N VAL A 66 14.67 11.77 -17.01
CA VAL A 66 14.23 11.81 -18.40
C VAL A 66 12.76 11.42 -18.35
N LEU A 67 11.89 12.37 -18.69
CA LEU A 67 10.45 12.17 -18.75
C LEU A 67 10.12 11.61 -20.14
N ASP A 68 9.78 10.32 -20.22
CA ASP A 68 9.02 9.79 -21.35
C ASP A 68 7.51 9.95 -21.06
N ASP A 69 6.74 10.25 -22.12
CA ASP A 69 5.40 10.84 -22.11
C ASP A 69 4.24 10.00 -21.51
N ASP A 70 4.49 8.95 -20.70
CA ASP A 70 3.45 8.22 -19.95
C ASP A 70 3.39 8.70 -18.48
N VAL A 71 3.14 10.01 -18.34
CA VAL A 71 3.53 10.82 -17.18
C VAL A 71 2.76 10.51 -15.89
N LEU A 72 1.59 9.86 -15.92
CA LEU A 72 0.85 9.52 -14.69
C LEU A 72 1.26 8.16 -14.09
N ALA A 73 1.81 7.23 -14.88
CA ALA A 73 2.15 5.90 -14.38
C ALA A 73 3.32 5.92 -13.39
N GLU A 74 4.12 6.99 -13.33
CA GLU A 74 5.35 7.02 -12.52
C GLU A 74 5.44 8.13 -11.45
N GLN A 75 4.41 8.96 -11.27
CA GLN A 75 4.49 10.05 -10.29
C GLN A 75 4.41 9.56 -8.83
N PRO A 76 5.22 10.14 -7.93
CA PRO A 76 5.04 9.98 -6.48
C PRO A 76 3.69 10.51 -6.04
N PHE A 77 3.15 9.91 -5.00
CA PHE A 77 2.18 10.58 -4.14
C PHE A 77 2.39 10.13 -2.70
N GLN A 78 2.98 10.98 -1.86
CA GLN A 78 3.49 10.60 -0.54
C GLN A 78 2.87 11.42 0.60
N SER A 79 1.83 12.21 0.30
CA SER A 79 1.19 13.11 1.26
C SER A 79 -0.32 13.07 1.06
N LEU A 80 -1.05 12.79 2.13
CA LEU A 80 -2.50 12.92 2.14
C LEU A 80 -2.90 14.40 2.15
N GLN A 81 -3.84 14.77 1.30
CA GLN A 81 -4.43 16.12 1.31
C GLN A 81 -5.77 16.07 2.01
N LEU A 82 -5.88 16.70 3.17
CA LEU A 82 -7.09 16.70 3.98
C LEU A 82 -8.09 17.73 3.44
N ALA A 83 -9.37 17.39 3.43
CA ALA A 83 -10.44 18.33 3.07
C ALA A 83 -10.79 19.30 4.20
N VAL A 84 -10.31 19.02 5.42
CA VAL A 84 -10.57 19.82 6.62
C VAL A 84 -9.24 20.14 7.32
N PRO A 85 -9.13 21.31 8.00
CA PRO A 85 -8.02 21.57 8.89
C PRO A 85 -7.97 20.52 10.01
N LEU A 86 -6.77 20.02 10.31
CA LEU A 86 -6.56 19.04 11.36
C LEU A 86 -5.79 19.67 12.53
N ALA A 87 -6.40 19.67 13.71
CA ALA A 87 -5.76 20.07 14.96
C ALA A 87 -4.86 18.94 15.47
N LEU A 88 -3.71 18.74 14.80
CA LEU A 88 -2.79 17.63 15.11
C LEU A 88 -2.40 17.55 16.59
N ALA A 89 -2.33 18.68 17.30
CA ALA A 89 -1.99 18.71 18.74
C ALA A 89 -3.03 18.01 19.63
N GLU A 90 -4.29 17.96 19.21
CA GLU A 90 -5.41 17.36 19.95
C GLU A 90 -5.68 15.91 19.50
N THR A 91 -4.99 15.47 18.45
CA THR A 91 -5.16 14.13 17.89
C THR A 91 -4.24 13.12 18.59
N THR A 92 -4.81 12.04 19.12
CA THR A 92 -4.09 11.02 19.88
C THR A 92 -3.82 9.75 19.07
N GLN A 93 -4.69 9.43 18.11
CA GLN A 93 -4.56 8.22 17.28
C GLN A 93 -4.97 8.46 15.83
N LEU A 94 -4.33 7.74 14.91
CA LEU A 94 -4.68 7.63 13.50
C LEU A 94 -5.13 6.20 13.22
N ARG A 95 -6.27 6.05 12.55
CA ARG A 95 -6.83 4.76 12.13
C ARG A 95 -7.06 4.74 10.62
N PHE A 96 -6.84 3.59 10.02
CA PHE A 96 -7.11 3.35 8.60
C PHE A 96 -7.18 1.85 8.31
N THR A 97 -7.72 1.53 7.15
CA THR A 97 -7.68 0.21 6.53
C THR A 97 -6.63 0.20 5.41
N LEU A 98 -5.66 -0.71 5.46
CA LEU A 98 -4.82 -1.07 4.32
C LEU A 98 -5.62 -2.03 3.43
N GLY A 99 -6.11 -1.51 2.30
CA GLY A 99 -6.96 -2.23 1.37
C GLY A 99 -8.20 -1.44 0.97
N LEU A 100 -9.14 -2.13 0.33
CA LEU A 100 -10.36 -1.55 -0.21
C LEU A 100 -11.60 -2.33 0.27
N PRO A 101 -12.73 -1.65 0.52
CA PRO A 101 -14.03 -2.28 0.69
C PRO A 101 -14.41 -3.19 -0.49
N PHE A 102 -15.13 -4.27 -0.20
CA PHE A 102 -15.48 -5.31 -1.18
C PHE A 102 -16.28 -4.76 -2.38
N ASP A 103 -17.20 -3.84 -2.10
CA ASP A 103 -18.12 -3.23 -3.07
C ASP A 103 -17.40 -2.42 -4.16
N ILE A 104 -16.20 -1.90 -3.89
CA ILE A 104 -15.37 -1.20 -4.88
C ILE A 104 -14.18 -2.03 -5.38
N ASN A 105 -13.70 -3.00 -4.60
CA ASN A 105 -12.47 -3.75 -4.92
C ASN A 105 -12.56 -4.53 -6.24
N HIS A 106 -13.74 -5.05 -6.59
CA HIS A 106 -13.92 -5.93 -7.75
C HIS A 106 -14.64 -5.27 -8.93
N LEU A 107 -14.92 -3.97 -8.85
CA LEU A 107 -15.57 -3.25 -9.94
C LEU A 107 -14.64 -3.13 -11.16
N ASN A 108 -15.24 -2.83 -12.31
CA ASN A 108 -14.48 -2.58 -13.53
C ASN A 108 -13.63 -1.30 -13.36
N PRO A 109 -12.27 -1.39 -13.35
CA PRO A 109 -11.41 -0.24 -13.12
C PRO A 109 -11.59 0.85 -14.18
N LEU A 110 -11.98 0.50 -15.41
CA LEU A 110 -12.22 1.48 -16.48
C LEU A 110 -13.42 2.41 -16.22
N SER A 111 -14.31 2.03 -15.30
CA SER A 111 -15.46 2.84 -14.88
C SER A 111 -15.28 3.53 -13.53
N GLN A 112 -14.18 3.24 -12.82
CA GLN A 112 -13.94 3.82 -11.51
C GLN A 112 -13.16 5.15 -11.66
N PRO A 113 -13.36 6.11 -10.73
CA PRO A 113 -12.53 7.29 -10.69
C PRO A 113 -11.10 6.95 -10.26
N SER A 114 -10.15 7.82 -10.56
CA SER A 114 -8.82 7.75 -9.95
C SER A 114 -8.92 7.81 -8.41
N PRO A 115 -8.07 7.08 -7.66
CA PRO A 115 -6.97 6.22 -8.12
C PRO A 115 -7.36 4.76 -8.46
N LEU A 116 -8.64 4.39 -8.43
CA LEU A 116 -9.11 3.01 -8.65
C LEU A 116 -9.07 2.56 -10.12
N ASN A 117 -8.85 3.48 -11.05
CA ASN A 117 -8.66 3.19 -12.47
C ASN A 117 -7.21 2.84 -12.85
N MET A 118 -6.28 2.79 -11.89
CA MET A 118 -4.86 2.54 -12.18
C MET A 118 -4.61 1.07 -12.57
N PRO A 119 -4.21 0.78 -13.83
CA PRO A 119 -4.05 -0.60 -14.28
C PRO A 119 -2.96 -1.35 -13.50
N SER A 120 -1.90 -0.64 -13.10
CA SER A 120 -0.80 -1.17 -12.30
C SER A 120 -1.23 -1.73 -10.94
N MET A 121 -2.34 -1.21 -10.39
CA MET A 121 -2.91 -1.60 -9.11
C MET A 121 -4.09 -2.57 -9.23
N PHE A 122 -4.56 -2.90 -10.43
CA PHE A 122 -5.61 -3.90 -10.64
C PHE A 122 -4.98 -5.28 -10.96
N TRP A 123 -5.56 -6.38 -10.48
CA TRP A 123 -5.07 -7.73 -10.78
C TRP A 123 -5.96 -8.45 -11.80
N SER A 124 -7.24 -8.58 -11.47
CA SER A 124 -8.28 -9.16 -12.33
C SER A 124 -9.63 -8.85 -11.72
N TRP A 125 -10.72 -8.99 -12.46
CA TRP A 125 -12.07 -8.80 -11.88
C TRP A 125 -12.33 -9.75 -10.71
N ARG A 126 -11.85 -11.00 -10.78
CA ARG A 126 -12.00 -11.95 -9.68
C ARG A 126 -11.15 -11.60 -8.47
N GLY A 127 -9.89 -11.21 -8.67
CA GLY A 127 -8.95 -10.90 -7.58
C GLY A 127 -9.06 -9.48 -7.04
N GLY A 128 -9.67 -8.57 -7.81
CA GLY A 128 -9.76 -7.15 -7.47
C GLY A 128 -8.44 -6.40 -7.61
N HIS A 129 -8.27 -5.39 -6.76
CA HIS A 129 -7.09 -4.56 -6.69
C HIS A 129 -5.99 -5.17 -5.80
N LYS A 130 -4.75 -4.80 -6.10
CA LYS A 130 -3.62 -4.90 -5.19
C LYS A 130 -3.82 -3.83 -4.10
N PHE A 131 -3.92 -4.24 -2.85
CA PHE A 131 -3.99 -3.35 -1.69
C PHE A 131 -2.63 -2.76 -1.36
N LEU A 132 -1.58 -3.56 -1.54
CA LEU A 132 -0.19 -3.16 -1.45
C LEU A 132 0.56 -3.82 -2.60
N ARG A 133 1.43 -3.06 -3.26
CA ARG A 133 2.35 -3.50 -4.29
C ARG A 133 3.74 -3.02 -3.90
N LEU A 134 4.63 -3.96 -3.62
CA LEU A 134 6.06 -3.72 -3.43
C LEU A 134 6.81 -4.51 -4.50
N ASP A 135 7.46 -3.80 -5.40
CA ASP A 135 8.34 -4.37 -6.41
C ASP A 135 9.78 -3.93 -6.11
N MET A 136 10.67 -4.90 -6.10
CA MET A 136 12.08 -4.71 -5.81
C MET A 136 12.95 -5.36 -6.89
N LEU A 137 14.08 -4.72 -7.18
CA LEU A 137 15.08 -5.21 -8.10
C LEU A 137 16.39 -5.46 -7.35
N GLY A 138 16.87 -6.70 -7.43
CA GLY A 138 18.21 -7.10 -7.03
C GLY A 138 19.14 -7.21 -8.25
N GLU A 139 20.41 -7.53 -8.02
CA GLU A 139 21.41 -7.61 -9.10
C GLU A 139 21.12 -8.70 -10.14
N GLN A 140 20.52 -9.83 -9.70
CA GLN A 140 20.28 -11.01 -10.53
C GLN A 140 18.80 -11.39 -10.64
N ASP A 141 17.95 -10.86 -9.77
CA ASP A 141 16.56 -11.27 -9.61
C ASP A 141 15.64 -10.06 -9.37
N ALA A 142 14.35 -10.25 -9.66
CA ALA A 142 13.28 -9.36 -9.19
C ALA A 142 12.49 -10.05 -8.05
N TRP A 143 12.03 -9.24 -7.10
CA TRP A 143 11.22 -9.71 -5.99
C TRP A 143 9.97 -8.86 -5.84
N ASN A 144 8.84 -9.50 -5.58
CA ASN A 144 7.55 -8.83 -5.55
C ASN A 144 6.74 -9.28 -4.33
N PHE A 145 6.06 -8.32 -3.70
CA PHE A 145 5.00 -8.57 -2.74
C PHE A 145 3.74 -7.80 -3.13
N HIS A 146 2.72 -8.53 -3.59
CA HIS A 146 1.41 -7.99 -3.93
C HIS A 146 0.36 -8.56 -2.98
N LEU A 147 -0.21 -7.70 -2.15
CA LEU A 147 -1.31 -8.00 -1.25
C LEU A 147 -2.65 -7.71 -1.95
N GLY A 148 -3.65 -8.56 -1.75
CA GLY A 148 -5.03 -8.36 -2.18
C GLY A 148 -5.92 -9.52 -1.74
N SER A 149 -7.20 -9.47 -2.05
CA SER A 149 -8.15 -10.51 -1.65
C SER A 149 -7.85 -11.86 -2.32
N THR A 150 -8.04 -12.96 -1.60
CA THR A 150 -7.78 -14.33 -2.09
C THR A 150 -8.92 -15.28 -1.77
N GLY A 151 -9.02 -16.39 -2.52
CA GLY A 151 -10.15 -17.32 -2.41
C GLY A 151 -11.47 -16.74 -2.91
N CYS A 152 -11.41 -15.77 -3.84
CA CYS A 152 -12.60 -15.18 -4.46
C CYS A 152 -13.24 -16.16 -5.45
N THR A 153 -14.56 -16.37 -5.35
CA THR A 153 -15.31 -17.27 -6.25
C THR A 153 -16.10 -16.47 -7.28
N SER A 154 -15.90 -16.77 -8.56
CA SER A 154 -16.67 -16.21 -9.67
C SER A 154 -16.61 -17.15 -10.88
N ALA A 155 -17.48 -16.91 -11.87
CA ALA A 155 -17.56 -17.74 -13.08
C ALA A 155 -16.25 -17.79 -13.89
N SER A 156 -15.40 -16.76 -13.79
CA SER A 156 -14.06 -16.72 -14.41
C SER A 156 -13.22 -15.59 -13.79
N ALA A 157 -11.92 -15.56 -14.08
CA ALA A 157 -11.04 -14.47 -13.63
C ALA A 157 -11.48 -13.07 -14.13
N MET A 158 -12.24 -13.00 -15.23
CA MET A 158 -12.76 -11.77 -15.83
C MET A 158 -14.17 -11.41 -15.34
N ARG A 159 -14.66 -12.06 -14.28
CA ARG A 159 -15.93 -11.75 -13.64
C ARG A 159 -15.73 -11.46 -12.17
N SER A 160 -16.37 -10.40 -11.69
CA SER A 160 -16.36 -10.02 -10.29
C SER A 160 -17.06 -11.09 -9.43
N PRO A 161 -16.52 -11.43 -8.25
CA PRO A 161 -17.24 -12.23 -7.27
C PRO A 161 -18.51 -11.48 -6.84
N GLN A 162 -19.53 -12.23 -6.44
CA GLN A 162 -20.80 -11.68 -5.94
C GLN A 162 -20.88 -11.67 -4.41
N THR A 163 -19.92 -12.33 -3.76
CA THR A 163 -19.79 -12.44 -2.31
C THR A 163 -18.34 -12.20 -1.94
N GLU A 164 -18.10 -11.88 -0.67
CA GLU A 164 -16.75 -11.71 -0.15
C GLU A 164 -15.86 -12.92 -0.43
N CYS A 165 -14.57 -12.65 -0.63
CA CYS A 165 -13.56 -13.68 -0.80
C CYS A 165 -13.29 -14.38 0.53
N VAL A 166 -12.82 -15.64 0.48
CA VAL A 166 -12.46 -16.40 1.69
C VAL A 166 -11.50 -15.62 2.59
N HIS A 167 -10.56 -14.91 1.98
CA HIS A 167 -9.67 -13.99 2.68
C HIS A 167 -9.80 -12.60 2.06
N ALA A 168 -10.45 -11.68 2.78
CA ALA A 168 -10.55 -10.29 2.37
C ALA A 168 -9.15 -9.63 2.28
N ASN A 169 -8.25 -9.97 3.21
CA ASN A 169 -6.89 -9.41 3.35
C ASN A 169 -6.84 -7.89 3.53
N THR A 170 -7.93 -7.30 4.03
CA THR A 170 -7.97 -5.92 4.53
C THR A 170 -7.42 -5.88 5.95
N LEU A 171 -6.45 -5.01 6.21
CA LEU A 171 -5.81 -4.90 7.52
C LEU A 171 -6.15 -3.56 8.17
N HIS A 172 -6.63 -3.58 9.42
CA HIS A 172 -6.97 -2.38 10.16
C HIS A 172 -5.83 -1.96 11.08
N PHE A 173 -5.42 -0.69 11.00
CA PHE A 173 -4.37 -0.13 11.83
C PHE A 173 -4.94 0.91 12.79
N SER A 174 -4.48 0.89 14.03
CA SER A 174 -4.73 1.92 15.05
C SER A 174 -3.40 2.36 15.63
N LEU A 175 -2.91 3.52 15.20
CA LEU A 175 -1.57 4.02 15.51
C LEU A 175 -1.67 5.15 16.51
N SER A 176 -1.05 4.98 17.69
CA SER A 176 -0.91 6.06 18.65
C SER A 176 0.10 7.09 18.15
N LYS A 177 -0.23 8.38 18.30
CA LYS A 177 0.65 9.49 17.94
C LYS A 177 1.92 9.44 18.79
N GLN A 178 3.08 9.34 18.13
CA GLN A 178 4.36 9.51 18.79
C GLN A 178 4.76 10.99 18.76
N GLN A 179 5.14 11.57 19.91
CA GLN A 179 5.70 12.94 19.99
C GLN A 179 4.80 13.99 19.29
N GLN A 180 5.39 14.91 18.52
CA GLN A 180 4.68 15.89 17.68
C GLN A 180 4.25 15.30 16.32
N GLY A 181 3.97 13.99 16.24
CA GLY A 181 3.93 13.30 14.96
C GLY A 181 2.99 13.86 13.90
N GLU A 182 3.56 14.01 12.70
CA GLU A 182 2.90 14.55 11.49
C GLU A 182 3.03 13.59 10.30
N ARG A 183 3.80 12.50 10.45
CA ARG A 183 4.17 11.60 9.36
C ARG A 183 3.77 10.17 9.66
N LEU A 184 3.11 9.55 8.68
CA LEU A 184 2.98 8.10 8.62
C LEU A 184 4.27 7.51 8.03
N ILE A 185 4.88 6.58 8.74
CA ILE A 185 6.10 5.89 8.34
C ILE A 185 5.76 4.43 8.05
N VAL A 186 6.34 3.92 6.96
CA VAL A 186 6.30 2.50 6.60
C VAL A 186 7.71 1.92 6.77
N HIS A 187 7.84 0.94 7.65
CA HIS A 187 9.08 0.26 8.00
C HIS A 187 9.24 -1.00 7.15
N LEU A 188 10.02 -0.90 6.07
CA LEU A 188 10.25 -2.03 5.16
C LEU A 188 11.17 -3.09 5.77
N ASP A 189 12.10 -2.69 6.63
CA ASP A 189 12.92 -3.59 7.43
C ASP A 189 12.05 -4.51 8.31
N LYS A 190 11.02 -3.95 8.95
CA LYS A 190 10.05 -4.73 9.73
C LYS A 190 9.12 -5.58 8.87
N LEU A 191 8.71 -5.07 7.71
CA LEU A 191 7.89 -5.82 6.76
C LEU A 191 8.64 -7.05 6.23
N LEU A 192 9.93 -6.91 5.95
CA LEU A 192 10.77 -7.95 5.35
C LEU A 192 11.51 -8.80 6.38
N GLN A 193 11.28 -8.56 7.67
CA GLN A 193 11.95 -9.27 8.76
C GLN A 193 11.76 -10.79 8.63
N GLY A 194 12.86 -11.53 8.74
CA GLY A 194 12.84 -13.00 8.63
C GLY A 194 12.79 -13.54 7.19
N LEU A 195 12.97 -12.69 6.17
CA LEU A 195 13.03 -13.11 4.77
C LEU A 195 14.40 -12.80 4.15
N GLU A 196 15.01 -13.82 3.57
CA GLU A 196 16.12 -13.67 2.62
C GLU A 196 15.53 -13.55 1.20
N LEU A 197 15.47 -12.34 0.66
CA LEU A 197 14.84 -12.08 -0.64
C LEU A 197 15.57 -12.83 -1.77
N ASN A 198 14.82 -13.49 -2.65
CA ASN A 198 15.33 -14.16 -3.85
C ASN A 198 14.21 -14.37 -4.88
N GLY A 199 14.55 -14.72 -6.12
CA GLY A 199 13.55 -14.92 -7.18
C GLY A 199 12.47 -15.98 -6.91
N ARG A 200 12.65 -16.88 -5.93
CA ARG A 200 11.71 -17.97 -5.63
C ARG A 200 10.68 -17.64 -4.54
N ASN A 201 10.95 -16.66 -3.69
CA ASN A 201 10.11 -16.34 -2.53
C ASN A 201 9.26 -15.07 -2.69
N SER A 202 9.08 -14.58 -3.92
CA SER A 202 8.07 -13.56 -4.23
C SER A 202 6.66 -14.01 -3.82
N CYS A 203 5.87 -13.07 -3.33
CA CYS A 203 4.51 -13.26 -2.84
C CYS A 203 3.51 -12.49 -3.71
N LEU A 204 2.70 -13.18 -4.52
CA LEU A 204 1.75 -12.56 -5.45
C LEU A 204 0.33 -13.04 -5.17
N MET A 205 -0.39 -12.38 -4.27
CA MET A 205 -1.78 -12.73 -3.89
C MET A 205 -2.01 -14.24 -3.64
N GLN A 206 -0.98 -14.99 -3.21
CA GLN A 206 -1.02 -16.43 -3.01
C GLN A 206 -0.77 -16.75 -1.54
N SER A 207 -1.75 -17.33 -0.86
CA SER A 207 -1.70 -17.54 0.59
C SER A 207 -0.87 -18.75 1.03
N ASP A 208 -0.44 -19.62 0.12
CA ASP A 208 0.18 -20.91 0.45
C ASP A 208 1.71 -20.89 0.53
N LYS A 209 2.37 -19.81 0.05
CA LYS A 209 3.81 -19.65 0.22
C LYS A 209 4.15 -19.19 1.64
N THR A 210 5.17 -19.80 2.23
CA THR A 210 5.71 -19.41 3.55
C THR A 210 6.12 -17.93 3.59
N SER A 211 6.68 -17.39 2.50
CA SER A 211 7.03 -15.97 2.44
C SER A 211 5.81 -15.05 2.56
N CYS A 212 4.68 -15.42 1.96
CA CYS A 212 3.44 -14.68 2.11
C CYS A 212 2.91 -14.70 3.54
N GLN A 213 3.02 -15.84 4.23
CA GLN A 213 2.62 -15.97 5.63
C GLN A 213 3.47 -15.09 6.55
N VAL A 214 4.79 -15.08 6.34
CA VAL A 214 5.72 -14.21 7.07
C VAL A 214 5.40 -12.74 6.82
N LEU A 215 5.21 -12.33 5.55
CA LEU A 215 4.85 -10.93 5.21
C LEU A 215 3.53 -10.51 5.86
N MET A 216 2.52 -11.39 5.86
CA MET A 216 1.24 -11.11 6.49
C MET A 216 1.37 -10.98 8.01
N SER A 217 2.10 -11.86 8.68
CA SER A 217 2.36 -11.74 10.13
C SER A 217 3.15 -10.47 10.44
N ASN A 218 4.15 -10.12 9.62
CA ASN A 218 4.90 -8.89 9.82
C ASN A 218 3.99 -7.65 9.70
N LEU A 219 3.07 -7.62 8.73
CA LEU A 219 2.10 -6.54 8.59
C LEU A 219 1.17 -6.39 9.81
N THR A 220 0.79 -7.51 10.44
CA THR A 220 -0.13 -7.48 11.59
C THR A 220 0.58 -7.22 12.92
N ASP A 221 1.79 -7.76 13.09
CA ASP A 221 2.39 -7.95 14.42
C ASP A 221 3.65 -7.10 14.66
N ASN A 222 4.36 -6.67 13.61
CA ASN A 222 5.68 -6.04 13.76
C ASN A 222 5.66 -4.51 13.71
N GLY A 223 4.50 -3.85 13.77
CA GLY A 223 4.43 -2.39 13.75
C GLY A 223 5.09 -1.79 12.50
N VAL A 224 4.72 -2.32 11.33
CA VAL A 224 5.18 -1.87 10.00
C VAL A 224 4.79 -0.43 9.76
N PHE A 225 3.64 0.02 10.28
CA PHE A 225 3.23 1.42 10.25
C PHE A 225 3.47 2.09 11.60
N GLU A 226 3.99 3.32 11.57
CA GLU A 226 4.21 4.16 12.74
C GLU A 226 3.76 5.59 12.44
N TRP A 227 3.14 6.26 13.41
CA TRP A 227 2.79 7.68 13.30
C TRP A 227 3.69 8.54 14.20
N ARG A 228 4.57 9.35 13.59
CA ARG A 228 5.61 10.13 14.29
C ARG A 228 5.97 11.46 13.63
#